data_AF-A0A3P7DAP5-F1
#
_entry.id   AF-A0A3P7DAP5-F1
#
_cell.length_a   1.000
_cell.length_b   1.000
_cell.length_c   1.000
_cell.angle_alpha   90.00
_cell.angle_beta   90.00
_cell.angle_gamma   90.00
#
_symmetry.space_group_name_H-M   'P 1'
#
loop_
_entity.id
_entity.type
_entity.pdbx_description
1 polymer ?
#
loop_
_entity_poly.entity_id
_entity_poly.type
_entity_poly.pdbx_seq_one_letter_code
_entity_poly.pdbx_strand_id
1 'polypeptide(L)'
;MICCYFTCACLSIEVKFQRSKVNENVLKNAVSRTLQIKCNRMRTFIDENHDSLHLHISQLRQFAASTGGLVLDEIRSLVWPVLASSLVQDSFTDQETASTFSDSDFESAHSDFTYEEHDSTTDSATILSSPTLKDLQSHREWNQVQMDVQRTLARFPPDISDKERCTLQEDLTPLIVKILWSCPRFHYYQGFHDVCLTLLLVLGNEKAEHVGTLLANNGIFRGYLLRKLEDTVLRDLDLMHVLLWKVDEELEKVVRAVELGSLFALSWPLTWFSHALHHYHQIVLCFDFFLATHALTPIFLTSAVVLWRSNAVLNCSRDMASIHHLLNVIPNDIPVQALINDAQDLFRMFPPSRLRGPLMEDYQHLINISRVRKPSFPKTSLRKWLVAGTATAAIYVLSRYMFITSSY
;
A
#
# COMPACT_ATOMS: atom_id res chain seq x y z
N MET A 1 44.26 42.30 -0.14
CA MET A 1 44.09 40.82 -0.29
C MET A 1 42.65 40.32 -0.09
N ILE A 2 41.75 41.07 0.56
CA ILE A 2 40.40 40.56 0.88
C ILE A 2 39.45 40.52 -0.34
N CYS A 3 39.64 41.35 -1.37
CA CYS A 3 38.77 41.33 -2.56
C CYS A 3 38.94 40.13 -3.51
N CYS A 4 40.04 39.36 -3.48
CA CYS A 4 40.20 38.25 -4.42
C CYS A 4 39.60 36.91 -3.94
N TYR A 5 39.31 36.76 -2.64
CA TYR A 5 38.74 35.50 -2.13
C TYR A 5 37.24 35.37 -2.40
N PHE A 6 36.48 36.47 -2.41
CA PHE A 6 35.04 36.41 -2.63
C PHE A 6 34.67 36.02 -4.07
N THR A 7 35.40 36.49 -5.07
CA THR A 7 35.15 36.10 -6.47
C THR A 7 35.51 34.64 -6.74
N CYS A 8 36.57 34.10 -6.12
CA CYS A 8 36.97 32.69 -6.30
C CYS A 8 35.98 31.71 -5.66
N ALA A 9 35.38 32.06 -4.52
CA ALA A 9 34.37 31.26 -3.85
C ALA A 9 33.04 31.22 -4.63
N CYS A 10 32.57 32.37 -5.15
CA CYS A 10 31.37 32.41 -6.01
C CYS A 10 31.53 31.56 -7.27
N LEU A 11 32.67 31.67 -7.97
CA LEU A 11 32.95 30.86 -9.16
C LEU A 11 32.99 29.35 -8.84
N SER A 12 33.57 28.97 -7.70
CA SER A 12 33.66 27.56 -7.30
C SER A 12 32.28 26.94 -6.96
N ILE A 13 31.39 27.71 -6.32
CA ILE A 13 30.01 27.27 -6.03
C ILE A 13 29.22 27.16 -7.34
N GLU A 14 29.34 28.13 -8.22
CA GLU A 14 28.63 28.15 -9.50
C GLU A 14 29.09 27.01 -10.42
N VAL A 15 30.39 26.72 -10.48
CA VAL A 15 30.93 25.56 -11.23
C VAL A 15 30.47 24.23 -10.62
N LYS A 16 30.44 24.08 -9.28
CA LYS A 16 29.90 22.86 -8.64
C LYS A 16 28.42 22.67 -8.93
N PHE A 17 27.64 23.74 -8.86
CA PHE A 17 26.21 23.73 -9.16
C PHE A 17 25.91 23.48 -10.63
N GLN A 18 26.71 24.04 -11.55
CA GLN A 18 26.62 23.73 -12.97
C GLN A 18 27.00 22.27 -13.22
N ARG A 19 28.05 21.74 -12.59
CA ARG A 19 28.47 20.35 -12.75
C ARG A 19 27.45 19.37 -12.17
N SER A 20 26.80 19.70 -11.05
CA SER A 20 25.70 18.89 -10.50
C SER A 20 24.47 18.91 -11.41
N LYS A 21 24.07 20.08 -11.93
CA LYS A 21 22.97 20.20 -12.91
C LYS A 21 23.27 19.48 -14.21
N VAL A 22 24.50 19.58 -14.73
CA VAL A 22 24.93 18.85 -15.93
C VAL A 22 24.85 17.34 -15.69
N ASN A 23 25.35 16.85 -14.55
CA ASN A 23 25.25 15.43 -14.21
C ASN A 23 23.79 14.96 -14.06
N GLU A 24 22.94 15.76 -13.42
CA GLU A 24 21.52 15.45 -13.26
C GLU A 24 20.80 15.40 -14.62
N ASN A 25 21.10 16.34 -15.52
CA ASN A 25 20.57 16.33 -16.89
C ASN A 25 21.08 15.14 -17.70
N VAL A 26 22.36 14.78 -17.56
CA VAL A 26 22.93 13.60 -18.22
C VAL A 26 22.23 12.32 -17.72
N LEU A 27 22.00 12.20 -16.41
CA LEU A 27 21.30 11.06 -15.83
C LEU A 27 19.84 11.01 -16.28
N LYS A 28 19.12 12.12 -16.25
CA LYS A 28 17.73 12.22 -16.75
C LYS A 28 17.64 11.82 -18.22
N ASN A 29 18.56 12.29 -19.05
CA ASN A 29 18.63 11.93 -20.47
C ASN A 29 18.95 10.45 -20.68
N ALA A 30 19.85 9.89 -19.88
CA ALA A 30 20.19 8.46 -19.94
C ALA A 30 19.00 7.57 -19.53
N VAL A 31 18.29 7.93 -18.46
CA VAL A 31 17.07 7.24 -18.01
C VAL A 31 15.98 7.35 -19.09
N SER A 32 15.72 8.55 -19.60
CA SER A 32 14.75 8.78 -20.68
C SER A 32 15.07 7.93 -21.92
N ARG A 33 16.34 7.90 -22.35
CA ARG A 33 16.78 7.07 -23.48
C ARG A 33 16.57 5.57 -23.21
N THR A 34 16.85 5.12 -21.99
CA THR A 34 16.67 3.71 -21.59
C THR A 34 15.19 3.33 -21.62
N LEU A 35 14.31 4.18 -21.11
CA LEU A 35 12.86 3.97 -21.15
C LEU A 35 12.33 4.01 -22.59
N GLN A 36 12.87 4.88 -23.45
CA GLN A 36 12.49 4.91 -24.87
C GLN A 36 12.87 3.62 -25.60
N ILE A 37 14.09 3.10 -25.36
CA ILE A 37 14.53 1.82 -25.94
C ILE A 37 13.63 0.68 -25.45
N LYS A 38 13.32 0.65 -24.15
CA LYS A 38 12.41 -0.33 -23.56
C LYS A 38 11.01 -0.25 -24.19
N CYS A 39 10.46 0.96 -24.33
CA CYS A 39 9.16 1.19 -24.95
C CYS A 39 9.13 0.67 -26.40
N ASN A 40 10.13 1.00 -27.21
CA ASN A 40 10.22 0.51 -28.58
C ASN A 40 10.29 -1.02 -28.63
N ARG A 41 11.08 -1.64 -27.75
CA ARG A 41 11.16 -3.10 -27.65
C ARG A 41 9.81 -3.74 -27.28
N MET A 42 9.07 -3.13 -26.35
CA MET A 42 7.75 -3.63 -25.96
C MET A 42 6.74 -3.49 -27.10
N ARG A 43 6.76 -2.38 -27.84
CA ARG A 43 5.88 -2.18 -29.01
C ARG A 43 6.15 -3.22 -30.08
N THR A 44 7.42 -3.39 -30.50
CA THR A 44 7.79 -4.43 -31.47
C THR A 44 7.35 -5.82 -31.00
N PHE A 45 7.56 -6.14 -29.73
CA PHE A 45 7.13 -7.42 -29.17
C PHE A 45 5.61 -7.60 -29.21
N ILE A 46 4.85 -6.55 -28.88
CA ILE A 46 3.38 -6.58 -28.91
C ILE A 46 2.86 -6.70 -30.33
N ASP A 47 3.44 -5.96 -31.28
CA ASP A 47 3.05 -6.00 -32.70
C ASP A 47 3.30 -7.40 -33.30
N GLU A 48 4.44 -8.03 -32.96
CA GLU A 48 4.78 -9.39 -33.41
C GLU A 48 3.88 -10.48 -32.81
N ASN A 49 3.29 -10.24 -31.63
CA ASN A 49 2.56 -11.25 -30.87
C ASN A 49 1.12 -10.80 -30.53
N HIS A 50 0.55 -9.89 -31.33
CA HIS A 50 -0.71 -9.18 -31.01
C HIS A 50 -1.85 -10.14 -30.62
N ASP A 51 -2.07 -11.20 -31.40
CA ASP A 51 -3.16 -12.16 -31.18
C ASP A 51 -2.80 -13.28 -30.18
N SER A 52 -1.55 -13.34 -29.75
CA SER A 52 -1.00 -14.43 -28.91
C SER A 52 -0.33 -13.94 -27.64
N LEU A 53 -0.55 -12.69 -27.21
CA LEU A 53 0.06 -12.13 -25.99
C LEU A 53 -0.12 -13.00 -24.74
N HIS A 54 -1.27 -13.68 -24.62
CA HIS A 54 -1.58 -14.61 -23.53
C HIS A 54 -0.64 -15.83 -23.45
N LEU A 55 0.07 -16.17 -24.53
CA LEU A 55 1.09 -17.22 -24.53
C LEU A 55 2.45 -16.73 -24.00
N HIS A 56 2.62 -15.41 -23.84
CA HIS A 56 3.90 -14.79 -23.47
C HIS A 56 3.89 -14.12 -22.09
N ILE A 57 3.07 -14.62 -21.17
CA ILE A 57 2.89 -14.07 -19.81
C ILE A 57 4.24 -13.83 -19.11
N SER A 58 5.18 -14.77 -19.18
CA SER A 58 6.51 -14.62 -18.53
C SER A 58 7.28 -13.40 -19.04
N GLN A 59 7.23 -13.14 -20.35
CA GLN A 59 7.91 -11.99 -20.94
C GLN A 59 7.22 -10.67 -20.57
N LEU A 60 5.88 -10.68 -20.55
CA LEU A 60 5.08 -9.53 -20.12
C LEU A 60 5.33 -9.17 -18.65
N ARG A 61 5.41 -10.18 -17.78
CA ARG A 61 5.78 -9.99 -16.37
C ARG A 61 7.18 -9.39 -16.23
N GLN A 62 8.15 -9.84 -17.03
CA GLN A 62 9.49 -9.27 -17.02
C GLN A 62 9.49 -7.79 -17.44
N PHE A 63 8.70 -7.42 -18.45
CA PHE A 63 8.57 -6.03 -18.86
C PHE A 63 7.94 -5.16 -17.76
N ALA A 64 6.84 -5.62 -17.17
CA ALA A 64 6.11 -4.88 -16.14
C ALA A 64 6.88 -4.78 -14.81
N ALA A 65 7.63 -5.81 -14.40
CA ALA A 65 8.40 -5.83 -13.16
C ALA A 65 9.80 -5.21 -13.27
N SER A 66 10.28 -4.90 -14.48
CA SER A 66 11.60 -4.27 -14.69
C SER A 66 11.52 -2.75 -14.59
N THR A 67 12.68 -2.10 -14.45
CA THR A 67 12.80 -0.64 -14.28
C THR A 67 11.95 0.15 -15.29
N GLY A 68 11.10 1.03 -14.78
CA GLY A 68 10.16 1.87 -15.54
C GLY A 68 8.82 1.23 -15.86
N GLY A 69 8.59 -0.04 -15.49
CA GLY A 69 7.33 -0.73 -15.74
C GLY A 69 6.97 -0.79 -17.22
N LEU A 70 5.69 -0.63 -17.56
CA LEU A 70 5.20 -0.68 -18.93
C LEU A 70 5.32 0.67 -19.67
N VAL A 71 5.82 1.71 -19.00
CA VAL A 71 6.10 3.06 -19.51
C VAL A 71 4.85 3.84 -19.94
N LEU A 72 4.06 3.32 -20.89
CA LEU A 72 2.92 4.00 -21.50
C LEU A 72 1.59 3.28 -21.25
N ASP A 73 0.52 4.04 -21.08
CA ASP A 73 -0.81 3.49 -20.85
C ASP A 73 -1.37 2.75 -22.06
N GLU A 74 -0.97 3.12 -23.28
CA GLU A 74 -1.25 2.37 -24.51
C GLU A 74 -0.81 0.89 -24.36
N ILE A 75 0.41 0.68 -23.83
CA ILE A 75 0.98 -0.65 -23.59
C ILE A 75 0.25 -1.33 -22.42
N ARG A 76 -0.03 -0.60 -21.33
CA ARG A 76 -0.79 -1.13 -20.19
C ARG A 76 -2.18 -1.61 -20.60
N SER A 77 -2.86 -0.88 -21.48
CA SER A 77 -4.19 -1.21 -22.00
C SER A 77 -4.27 -2.54 -22.75
N LEU A 78 -3.11 -3.05 -23.21
CA LEU A 78 -2.97 -4.34 -23.87
C LEU A 78 -2.45 -5.41 -22.90
N VAL A 79 -1.53 -5.05 -22.01
CA VAL A 79 -0.82 -6.01 -21.14
C VAL A 79 -1.54 -6.30 -19.83
N TRP A 80 -2.14 -5.30 -19.17
CA TRP A 80 -2.82 -5.49 -17.89
C TRP A 80 -3.95 -6.54 -17.95
N PRO A 81 -4.83 -6.58 -18.97
CA PRO A 81 -5.84 -7.64 -19.08
C PRO A 81 -5.24 -9.04 -19.16
N VAL A 82 -4.11 -9.20 -19.85
CA VAL A 82 -3.40 -10.48 -19.98
C VAL A 82 -2.81 -10.91 -18.63
N LEU A 83 -2.16 -9.98 -17.92
CA LEU A 83 -1.60 -10.26 -16.59
C LEU A 83 -2.69 -10.55 -15.55
N ALA A 84 -3.78 -9.80 -15.56
CA ALA A 84 -4.93 -10.01 -14.68
C ALA A 84 -5.64 -11.35 -14.93
N SER A 85 -5.60 -11.87 -16.15
CA SER A 85 -6.11 -13.20 -16.50
C SER A 85 -5.18 -14.33 -16.04
N SER A 86 -3.99 -14.00 -15.55
CA SER A 86 -2.96 -14.96 -15.13
C SER A 86 -2.23 -14.45 -13.89
N LEU A 87 -2.99 -14.05 -12.86
CA LEU A 87 -2.43 -13.58 -11.59
C LEU A 87 -1.63 -14.67 -10.88
N VAL A 88 -0.53 -14.28 -10.22
CA VAL A 88 0.24 -15.20 -9.37
C VAL A 88 -0.43 -15.27 -8.01
N GLN A 89 -1.19 -16.36 -7.80
CA GLN A 89 -1.90 -16.60 -6.55
C GLN A 89 -0.96 -16.96 -5.39
N ASP A 90 -1.43 -16.69 -4.18
CA ASP A 90 -0.77 -17.08 -2.95
C ASP A 90 -1.35 -18.41 -2.44
N SER A 91 -0.52 -19.45 -2.42
CA SER A 91 -0.95 -20.80 -2.01
C SER A 91 -1.19 -20.95 -0.50
N PHE A 92 -0.80 -19.98 0.32
CA PHE A 92 -0.90 -20.08 1.79
C PHE A 92 -2.23 -19.57 2.36
N THR A 93 -3.15 -19.07 1.54
CA THR A 93 -4.32 -18.33 2.00
C THR A 93 -5.34 -19.20 2.79
N ASP A 94 -5.23 -20.53 2.72
CA ASP A 94 -6.21 -21.48 3.27
C ASP A 94 -5.95 -21.98 4.71
N GLN A 95 -4.92 -21.49 5.40
CA GLN A 95 -4.71 -21.85 6.82
C GLN A 95 -5.26 -20.78 7.77
N GLU A 96 -6.35 -21.13 8.45
CA GLU A 96 -6.91 -20.46 9.61
C GLU A 96 -5.89 -20.47 10.76
N THR A 97 -5.67 -19.35 11.47
CA THR A 97 -5.44 -19.29 12.94
C THR A 97 -4.98 -17.91 13.46
N ALA A 98 -5.51 -17.60 14.66
CA ALA A 98 -5.08 -16.66 15.71
C ALA A 98 -4.98 -15.14 15.41
N SER A 99 -6.10 -14.46 15.67
CA SER A 99 -6.28 -13.00 15.74
C SER A 99 -5.32 -12.30 16.72
N THR A 100 -4.59 -11.30 16.23
CA THR A 100 -3.91 -10.27 17.02
C THR A 100 -4.91 -9.19 17.44
N PHE A 101 -5.22 -9.11 18.75
CA PHE A 101 -5.99 -8.01 19.32
C PHE A 101 -5.17 -6.71 19.24
N SER A 102 -5.64 -5.74 18.45
CA SER A 102 -5.16 -4.36 18.47
C SER A 102 -6.37 -3.43 18.53
N ASP A 103 -6.59 -2.81 19.69
CA ASP A 103 -7.54 -1.71 19.87
C ASP A 103 -6.95 -0.45 19.23
N SER A 104 -7.57 0.05 18.16
CA SER A 104 -7.35 1.45 17.74
C SER A 104 -8.45 1.93 16.83
N ASP A 105 -8.99 3.11 17.20
CA ASP A 105 -10.09 3.85 16.60
C ASP A 105 -9.80 4.32 15.16
N PHE A 106 -9.81 3.37 14.22
CA PHE A 106 -9.88 3.70 12.81
C PHE A 106 -11.34 3.81 12.41
N GLU A 107 -11.79 5.02 12.07
CA GLU A 107 -13.04 5.26 11.33
C GLU A 107 -12.94 4.74 9.87
N SER A 108 -12.41 3.53 9.68
CA SER A 108 -12.87 2.77 8.53
C SER A 108 -14.31 2.46 8.78
N ALA A 109 -15.14 2.70 7.76
CA ALA A 109 -16.47 2.13 7.64
C ALA A 109 -16.45 0.72 8.22
N HIS A 110 -17.00 0.57 9.43
CA HIS A 110 -17.43 -0.71 9.93
C HIS A 110 -18.41 -1.19 8.86
N SER A 111 -17.95 -2.05 7.95
CA SER A 111 -18.83 -2.96 7.27
C SER A 111 -19.36 -3.82 8.41
N ASP A 112 -20.46 -3.37 9.01
CA ASP A 112 -21.15 -4.06 10.07
C ASP A 112 -21.64 -5.36 9.45
N PHE A 113 -20.86 -6.43 9.64
CA PHE A 113 -21.11 -7.75 9.08
C PHE A 113 -22.24 -8.38 9.88
N THR A 114 -23.47 -7.95 9.64
CA THR A 114 -24.65 -8.72 10.06
C THR A 114 -24.75 -9.94 9.14
N TYR A 115 -24.46 -11.11 9.71
CA TYR A 115 -24.78 -12.38 9.09
C TYR A 115 -26.31 -12.54 9.07
N GLU A 116 -26.96 -12.09 8.01
CA GLU A 116 -28.27 -12.60 7.67
C GLU A 116 -28.06 -13.89 6.85
N GLU A 117 -28.16 -15.03 7.53
CA GLU A 117 -28.33 -16.34 6.90
C GLU A 117 -29.66 -16.36 6.15
N HIS A 118 -29.66 -15.86 4.92
CA HIS A 118 -30.74 -16.16 3.98
C HIS A 118 -30.36 -17.41 3.19
N ASP A 119 -30.77 -18.56 3.73
CA ASP A 119 -30.88 -19.83 3.01
C ASP A 119 -31.87 -19.63 1.85
N SER A 120 -31.33 -19.32 0.68
CA SER A 120 -32.07 -19.36 -0.59
C SER A 120 -31.37 -20.33 -1.51
N THR A 121 -31.77 -21.59 -1.35
CA THR A 121 -31.61 -22.62 -2.35
C THR A 121 -32.39 -22.22 -3.60
N THR A 122 -31.72 -21.67 -4.60
CA THR A 122 -32.25 -21.65 -5.97
C THR A 122 -31.12 -21.86 -6.96
N ASP A 123 -30.82 -23.14 -7.17
CA ASP A 123 -30.16 -23.63 -8.37
C ASP A 123 -31.00 -23.23 -9.60
N SER A 124 -30.57 -22.18 -10.29
CA SER A 124 -30.82 -21.99 -11.72
C SER A 124 -29.81 -21.00 -12.24
N ALA A 125 -28.78 -21.52 -12.90
CA ALA A 125 -27.86 -20.76 -13.74
C ALA A 125 -28.59 -20.24 -14.99
N THR A 126 -29.62 -19.42 -14.80
CA THR A 126 -30.12 -18.53 -15.83
C THR A 126 -29.03 -17.50 -16.06
N ILE A 127 -28.53 -17.47 -17.29
CA ILE A 127 -27.60 -16.46 -17.82
C ILE A 127 -28.11 -15.09 -17.36
N LEU A 128 -27.55 -14.56 -16.27
CA LEU A 128 -27.91 -13.26 -15.74
C LEU A 128 -27.52 -12.26 -16.83
N SER A 129 -28.53 -11.69 -17.49
CA SER A 129 -28.33 -10.53 -18.36
C SER A 129 -27.55 -9.47 -17.58
N SER A 130 -26.61 -8.80 -18.24
CA SER A 130 -25.84 -7.69 -17.65
C SER A 130 -26.80 -6.74 -16.90
N PRO A 131 -26.50 -6.39 -15.63
CA PRO A 131 -27.40 -5.57 -14.83
C PRO A 131 -27.60 -4.20 -15.48
N THR A 132 -28.84 -3.69 -15.45
CA THR A 132 -29.14 -2.34 -15.89
C THR A 132 -28.67 -1.32 -14.85
N LEU A 133 -28.53 -0.04 -15.23
CA LEU A 133 -28.16 1.01 -14.28
C LEU A 133 -29.12 1.11 -13.09
N LYS A 134 -30.42 0.86 -13.31
CA LYS A 134 -31.42 0.84 -12.23
C LYS A 134 -31.20 -0.32 -11.26
N ASP A 135 -30.80 -1.48 -11.78
CA ASP A 135 -30.46 -2.63 -10.95
C ASP A 135 -29.23 -2.30 -10.09
N LEU A 136 -28.19 -1.71 -10.69
CA LEU A 136 -26.99 -1.26 -9.96
C LEU A 136 -27.34 -0.22 -8.88
N GLN A 137 -28.20 0.75 -9.17
CA GLN A 137 -28.66 1.75 -8.20
C GLN A 137 -29.41 1.14 -7.01
N SER A 138 -30.01 -0.04 -7.18
CA SER A 138 -30.66 -0.77 -6.10
C SER A 138 -29.69 -1.58 -5.23
N HIS A 139 -28.41 -1.68 -5.62
CA HIS A 139 -27.40 -2.39 -4.85
C HIS A 139 -27.19 -1.72 -3.48
N ARG A 140 -27.14 -2.53 -2.41
CA ARG A 140 -27.06 -2.06 -1.02
C ARG A 140 -25.89 -1.10 -0.76
N GLU A 141 -24.79 -1.27 -1.49
CA GLU A 141 -23.55 -0.51 -1.31
C GLU A 141 -23.43 0.71 -2.25
N TRP A 142 -24.41 0.94 -3.14
CA TRP A 142 -24.37 2.02 -4.13
C TRP A 142 -24.08 3.38 -3.49
N ASN A 143 -24.83 3.73 -2.45
CA ASN A 143 -24.70 5.04 -1.79
C ASN A 143 -23.32 5.23 -1.14
N GLN A 144 -22.77 4.18 -0.52
CA GLN A 144 -21.45 4.22 0.09
C GLN A 144 -20.36 4.45 -0.97
N VAL A 145 -20.42 3.68 -2.07
CA VAL A 145 -19.49 3.83 -3.20
C VAL A 145 -19.60 5.23 -3.79
N GLN A 146 -20.82 5.73 -4.01
CA GLN A 146 -21.04 7.05 -4.59
C GLN A 146 -20.46 8.17 -3.73
N MET A 147 -20.61 8.11 -2.40
CA MET A 147 -20.02 9.08 -1.48
C MET A 147 -18.48 9.06 -1.53
N ASP A 148 -17.87 7.89 -1.63
CA ASP A 148 -16.41 7.76 -1.76
C ASP A 148 -15.92 8.35 -3.09
N VAL A 149 -16.58 8.02 -4.20
CA VAL A 149 -16.26 8.54 -5.54
C VAL A 149 -16.32 10.07 -5.58
N GLN A 150 -17.32 10.68 -4.93
CA GLN A 150 -17.44 12.14 -4.84
C GLN A 150 -16.26 12.79 -4.11
N ARG A 151 -15.62 12.08 -3.17
CA ARG A 151 -14.43 12.57 -2.44
C ARG A 151 -13.13 12.41 -3.23
N THR A 152 -13.10 11.59 -4.28
CA THR A 152 -11.89 11.27 -5.07
C THR A 152 -11.45 12.38 -6.05
N LEU A 153 -12.07 13.57 -6.03
CA LEU A 153 -11.81 14.69 -6.93
C LEU A 153 -10.31 15.03 -7.13
N ALA A 154 -9.49 14.91 -6.08
CA ALA A 154 -8.08 15.26 -6.12
C ALA A 154 -7.18 14.29 -6.92
N ARG A 155 -7.67 13.09 -7.28
CA ARG A 155 -6.89 12.07 -8.01
C ARG A 155 -6.93 12.20 -9.52
N PHE A 156 -7.88 12.98 -10.03
CA PHE A 156 -7.98 13.21 -11.45
C PHE A 156 -6.72 13.94 -11.94
N PRO A 157 -6.17 13.59 -13.11
CA PRO A 157 -5.03 14.29 -13.69
C PRO A 157 -5.27 15.80 -13.69
N PRO A 158 -4.26 16.63 -13.36
CA PRO A 158 -4.45 18.08 -13.25
C PRO A 158 -4.92 18.72 -14.57
N ASP A 159 -4.52 18.14 -15.69
CA ASP A 159 -4.83 18.63 -17.04
C ASP A 159 -6.13 18.06 -17.62
N ILE A 160 -6.87 17.25 -16.85
CA ILE A 160 -8.13 16.67 -17.33
C ILE A 160 -9.21 17.75 -17.44
N SER A 161 -9.98 17.71 -18.54
CA SER A 161 -11.10 18.63 -18.70
C SER A 161 -12.21 18.35 -17.68
N ASP A 162 -12.96 19.38 -17.28
CA ASP A 162 -14.10 19.21 -16.37
C ASP A 162 -15.13 18.22 -16.90
N LYS A 163 -15.36 18.23 -18.22
CA LYS A 163 -16.28 17.30 -18.88
C LYS A 163 -15.82 15.85 -18.72
N GLU A 164 -14.56 15.58 -19.00
CA GLU A 164 -13.99 14.24 -18.90
C GLU A 164 -13.92 13.77 -17.44
N ARG A 165 -13.61 14.68 -16.51
CA ARG A 165 -13.70 14.41 -15.07
C ARG A 165 -15.12 14.00 -14.65
N CYS A 166 -16.14 14.73 -15.10
CA CYS A 166 -17.53 14.39 -14.83
C CYS A 166 -17.88 13.00 -15.39
N THR A 167 -17.52 12.72 -16.65
CA THR A 167 -17.76 11.41 -17.25
C THR A 167 -17.10 10.27 -16.47
N LEU A 168 -15.84 10.42 -16.06
CA LEU A 168 -15.16 9.39 -15.27
C LEU A 168 -15.78 9.19 -13.88
N GLN A 169 -16.25 10.26 -13.22
CA GLN A 169 -16.96 10.14 -11.95
C GLN A 169 -18.32 9.44 -12.10
N GLU A 170 -19.05 9.76 -13.17
CA GLU A 170 -20.32 9.12 -13.51
C GLU A 170 -20.14 7.63 -13.83
N ASP A 171 -19.03 7.26 -14.47
CA ASP A 171 -18.70 5.88 -14.84
C ASP A 171 -18.16 5.04 -13.67
N LEU A 172 -17.47 5.66 -12.71
CA LEU A 172 -16.76 4.94 -11.65
C LEU A 172 -17.70 4.22 -10.67
N THR A 173 -18.82 4.84 -10.29
CA THR A 173 -19.77 4.20 -9.37
C THR A 173 -20.41 2.95 -10.00
N PRO A 174 -21.00 3.01 -11.22
CA PRO A 174 -21.47 1.83 -11.93
C PRO A 174 -20.40 0.76 -12.10
N LEU A 175 -19.16 1.13 -12.45
CA LEU A 175 -18.05 0.20 -12.61
C LEU A 175 -17.81 -0.62 -11.34
N ILE A 176 -17.65 0.05 -10.19
CA ILE A 176 -17.41 -0.61 -8.90
C ILE A 176 -18.59 -1.51 -8.55
N VAL A 177 -19.82 -1.02 -8.69
CA VAL A 177 -21.02 -1.79 -8.32
C VAL A 177 -21.20 -3.00 -9.22
N LYS A 178 -20.86 -2.94 -10.52
CA LYS A 178 -20.86 -4.13 -11.39
C LYS A 178 -19.84 -5.18 -10.96
N ILE A 179 -18.65 -4.78 -10.52
CA ILE A 179 -17.64 -5.71 -9.99
C ILE A 179 -18.18 -6.39 -8.72
N LEU A 180 -18.78 -5.62 -7.81
CA LEU A 180 -19.43 -6.16 -6.61
C LEU A 180 -20.60 -7.09 -6.96
N TRP A 181 -21.37 -6.75 -7.99
CA TRP A 181 -22.48 -7.56 -8.51
C TRP A 181 -22.03 -8.93 -9.04
N SER A 182 -20.77 -9.06 -9.46
CA SER A 182 -20.23 -10.34 -9.95
C SER A 182 -20.21 -11.44 -8.87
N CYS A 183 -20.20 -11.07 -7.58
CA CYS A 183 -20.31 -12.00 -6.47
C CYS A 183 -21.17 -11.39 -5.33
N PRO A 184 -22.38 -11.91 -5.04
CA PRO A 184 -23.25 -11.37 -3.97
C PRO A 184 -22.64 -11.34 -2.56
N ARG A 185 -21.57 -12.12 -2.35
CA ARG A 185 -20.81 -12.19 -1.10
C ARG A 185 -19.75 -11.09 -0.97
N PHE A 186 -19.51 -10.30 -2.01
CA PHE A 186 -18.61 -9.17 -1.90
C PHE A 186 -19.23 -8.07 -1.02
N HIS A 187 -18.34 -7.46 -0.26
CA HIS A 187 -18.57 -6.30 0.58
C HIS A 187 -17.55 -5.24 0.21
N TYR A 188 -18.05 -4.07 -0.16
CA TYR A 188 -17.26 -2.91 -0.47
C TYR A 188 -16.51 -2.43 0.77
N TYR A 189 -15.22 -2.11 0.59
CA TYR A 189 -14.42 -1.43 1.60
C TYR A 189 -13.92 -0.09 1.05
N GLN A 190 -13.71 0.88 1.94
CA GLN A 190 -13.21 2.19 1.57
C GLN A 190 -11.76 2.11 1.04
N GLY A 191 -11.56 2.61 -0.18
CA GLY A 191 -10.28 2.57 -0.90
C GLY A 191 -10.30 1.69 -2.14
N PHE A 192 -11.26 0.76 -2.28
CA PHE A 192 -11.40 -0.02 -3.52
C PHE A 192 -11.74 0.86 -4.73
N HIS A 193 -12.41 2.01 -4.49
CA HIS A 193 -12.66 3.02 -5.52
C HIS A 193 -11.37 3.61 -6.10
N ASP A 194 -10.29 3.77 -5.32
CA ASP A 194 -9.01 4.28 -5.83
C ASP A 194 -8.34 3.26 -6.77
N VAL A 195 -8.52 1.96 -6.51
CA VAL A 195 -8.07 0.88 -7.40
C VAL A 195 -8.84 0.92 -8.71
N CYS A 196 -10.18 0.97 -8.63
CA CYS A 196 -11.04 1.01 -9.81
C CYS A 196 -10.85 2.28 -10.64
N LEU A 197 -10.61 3.43 -10.01
CA LEU A 197 -10.27 4.67 -10.72
C LEU A 197 -8.97 4.52 -11.52
N THR A 198 -7.94 3.90 -10.94
CA THR A 198 -6.68 3.66 -11.65
C THR A 198 -6.89 2.76 -12.87
N LEU A 199 -7.70 1.71 -12.73
CA LEU A 199 -8.07 0.86 -13.86
C LEU A 199 -8.84 1.63 -14.92
N LEU A 200 -9.82 2.44 -14.52
CA LEU A 200 -10.64 3.24 -15.43
C LEU A 200 -9.80 4.23 -16.23
N LEU A 201 -8.84 4.91 -15.59
CA LEU A 201 -7.93 5.87 -16.25
C LEU A 201 -7.04 5.20 -17.31
N VAL A 202 -6.55 3.99 -17.05
CA VAL A 202 -5.61 3.29 -17.96
C VAL A 202 -6.33 2.49 -19.04
N LEU A 203 -7.47 1.88 -18.70
CA LEU A 203 -8.10 0.85 -19.51
C LEU A 203 -9.39 1.33 -20.20
N GLY A 204 -10.00 2.41 -19.71
CA GLY A 204 -11.38 2.77 -20.07
C GLY A 204 -12.41 1.81 -19.47
N ASN A 205 -13.68 2.14 -19.63
CA ASN A 205 -14.78 1.53 -18.87
C ASN A 205 -14.88 -0.01 -19.05
N GLU A 206 -14.93 -0.49 -20.29
CA GLU A 206 -15.12 -1.92 -20.59
C GLU A 206 -13.96 -2.80 -20.07
N LYS A 207 -12.72 -2.43 -20.38
CA LYS A 207 -11.54 -3.21 -19.94
C LYS A 207 -11.30 -3.05 -18.44
N ALA A 208 -11.61 -1.90 -17.84
CA ALA A 208 -11.54 -1.71 -16.39
C ALA A 208 -12.52 -2.61 -15.65
N GLU A 209 -13.75 -2.78 -16.16
CA GLU A 209 -14.74 -3.72 -15.61
C GLU A 209 -14.21 -5.15 -15.67
N HIS A 210 -13.65 -5.55 -16.82
CA HIS A 210 -13.10 -6.89 -16.98
C HIS A 210 -11.92 -7.16 -16.03
N VAL A 211 -10.93 -6.26 -15.99
CA VAL A 211 -9.74 -6.39 -15.14
C VAL A 211 -10.11 -6.29 -13.66
N GLY A 212 -10.99 -5.37 -13.30
CA GLY A 212 -11.49 -5.20 -11.93
C GLY A 212 -12.20 -6.47 -11.43
N THR A 213 -13.04 -7.07 -12.27
CA THR A 213 -13.71 -8.35 -11.98
C THR A 213 -12.70 -9.49 -11.81
N LEU A 214 -11.63 -9.55 -12.61
CA LEU A 214 -10.56 -10.55 -12.46
C LEU A 214 -9.78 -10.36 -11.14
N LEU A 215 -9.45 -9.12 -10.81
CA LEU A 215 -8.74 -8.77 -9.57
C LEU A 215 -9.58 -9.09 -8.32
N ALA A 216 -10.88 -8.80 -8.37
CA ALA A 216 -11.83 -9.11 -7.30
C ALA A 216 -12.08 -10.62 -7.15
N ASN A 217 -12.15 -11.38 -8.25
CA ASN A 217 -12.48 -12.79 -8.18
C ASN A 217 -11.27 -13.71 -7.97
N ASN A 218 -10.12 -13.37 -8.56
CA ASN A 218 -8.96 -14.27 -8.65
C ASN A 218 -7.69 -13.70 -8.00
N GLY A 219 -7.70 -12.42 -7.65
CA GLY A 219 -6.57 -11.71 -7.08
C GLY A 219 -6.65 -11.53 -5.56
N ILE A 220 -5.74 -10.71 -5.04
CA ILE A 220 -5.65 -10.43 -3.59
C ILE A 220 -6.90 -9.73 -3.04
N PHE A 221 -7.56 -8.92 -3.87
CA PHE A 221 -8.78 -8.20 -3.50
C PHE A 221 -9.96 -9.13 -3.20
N ARG A 222 -9.93 -10.37 -3.70
CA ARG A 222 -10.91 -11.40 -3.33
C ARG A 222 -11.01 -11.56 -1.83
N GLY A 223 -9.87 -11.65 -1.15
CA GLY A 223 -9.82 -11.76 0.30
C GLY A 223 -10.46 -10.54 0.96
N TYR A 224 -10.07 -9.34 0.50
CA TYR A 224 -10.50 -8.07 1.08
C TYR A 224 -12.01 -7.80 0.91
N LEU A 225 -12.60 -8.30 -0.19
CA LEU A 225 -14.02 -8.14 -0.48
C LEU A 225 -14.90 -9.23 0.16
N LEU A 226 -14.36 -10.41 0.49
CA LEU A 226 -15.14 -11.52 1.06
C LEU A 226 -15.05 -11.64 2.58
N ARG A 227 -13.99 -11.12 3.17
CA ARG A 227 -13.63 -11.35 4.58
C ARG A 227 -13.31 -10.02 5.24
N LYS A 228 -13.25 -10.04 6.57
CA LYS A 228 -12.77 -8.90 7.34
C LYS A 228 -11.33 -8.54 6.97
N LEU A 229 -11.02 -7.25 7.00
CA LEU A 229 -9.66 -6.77 6.72
C LEU A 229 -8.65 -7.26 7.78
N GLU A 230 -9.10 -7.48 9.03
CA GLU A 230 -8.31 -8.12 10.09
C GLU A 230 -7.81 -9.51 9.69
N ASP A 231 -8.68 -10.30 9.06
CA ASP A 231 -8.42 -11.70 8.70
C ASP A 231 -7.65 -11.86 7.38
N THR A 232 -7.32 -10.75 6.72
CA THR A 232 -6.70 -10.73 5.40
C THR A 232 -5.49 -9.81 5.35
N VAL A 233 -5.66 -8.56 4.93
CA VAL A 233 -4.57 -7.61 4.72
C VAL A 233 -3.82 -7.30 6.01
N LEU A 234 -4.48 -7.16 7.16
CA LEU A 234 -3.81 -6.85 8.43
C LEU A 234 -2.94 -8.00 8.91
N ARG A 235 -3.45 -9.24 8.84
CA ARG A 235 -2.66 -10.46 9.12
C ARG A 235 -1.40 -10.52 8.25
N ASP A 236 -1.53 -10.22 6.95
CA ASP A 236 -0.38 -10.21 6.04
C ASP A 236 0.55 -9.00 6.29
N LEU A 237 0.01 -7.87 6.78
CA LEU A 237 0.77 -6.67 7.11
C LEU A 237 1.64 -6.87 8.35
N ASP A 238 1.26 -7.73 9.28
CA ASP A 238 2.10 -8.10 10.43
C ASP A 238 3.43 -8.77 10.00
N LEU A 239 3.50 -9.35 8.79
CA LEU A 239 4.75 -9.86 8.22
C LEU A 239 5.80 -8.76 8.02
N MET A 240 5.37 -7.49 7.89
CA MET A 240 6.26 -6.34 7.83
C MET A 240 7.21 -6.32 9.04
N HIS A 241 6.70 -6.58 10.25
CA HIS A 241 7.54 -6.56 11.45
C HIS A 241 8.68 -7.57 11.39
N VAL A 242 8.43 -8.75 10.81
CA VAL A 242 9.47 -9.77 10.59
C VAL A 242 10.51 -9.29 9.57
N LEU A 243 10.07 -8.64 8.49
CA LEU A 243 10.98 -8.06 7.48
C LEU A 243 11.84 -6.95 8.09
N LEU A 244 11.24 -6.04 8.87
CA LEU A 244 11.98 -5.00 9.59
C LEU A 244 13.01 -5.63 10.53
N TRP A 245 12.61 -6.62 11.35
CA TRP A 245 13.52 -7.31 12.26
C TRP A 245 14.73 -7.93 11.53
N LYS A 246 14.52 -8.53 10.36
CA LYS A 246 15.59 -9.20 9.60
C LYS A 246 16.54 -8.25 8.89
N VAL A 247 16.12 -7.02 8.59
CA VAL A 247 16.90 -6.06 7.79
C VAL A 247 17.45 -4.93 8.65
N ASP A 248 16.63 -4.38 9.55
CA ASP A 248 16.94 -3.27 10.46
C ASP A 248 16.31 -3.52 11.83
N GLU A 249 17.01 -4.31 12.66
CA GLU A 249 16.55 -4.68 14.00
C GLU A 249 16.37 -3.46 14.93
N GLU A 250 17.13 -2.37 14.72
CA GLU A 250 16.98 -1.16 15.53
C GLU A 250 15.65 -0.46 15.23
N LEU A 251 15.32 -0.30 13.95
CA LEU A 251 14.03 0.23 13.51
C LEU A 251 12.88 -0.61 14.06
N GLU A 252 12.94 -1.93 13.93
CA GLU A 252 11.90 -2.82 14.43
C GLU A 252 11.70 -2.64 15.94
N LYS A 253 12.80 -2.61 16.72
CA LYS A 253 12.72 -2.39 18.18
C LYS A 253 12.03 -1.08 18.52
N VAL A 254 12.29 0.00 17.78
CA VAL A 254 11.63 1.29 18.00
C VAL A 254 10.15 1.20 17.67
N VAL A 255 9.80 0.68 16.48
CA VAL A 255 8.41 0.50 16.03
C VAL A 255 7.60 -0.33 17.03
N ARG A 256 8.17 -1.42 17.55
CA ARG A 256 7.55 -2.27 18.57
C ARG A 256 7.51 -1.62 19.95
N ALA A 257 8.54 -0.87 20.34
CA ALA A 257 8.58 -0.21 21.65
C ALA A 257 7.52 0.89 21.79
N VAL A 258 7.19 1.60 20.71
CA VAL A 258 6.11 2.59 20.68
C VAL A 258 4.74 2.00 20.38
N GLU A 259 4.65 0.68 20.19
CA GLU A 259 3.38 -0.03 19.88
C GLU A 259 2.67 0.57 18.65
N LEU A 260 3.43 0.91 17.60
CA LEU A 260 2.88 1.54 16.39
C LEU A 260 1.85 0.65 15.67
N GLY A 261 2.00 -0.67 15.79
CA GLY A 261 1.24 -1.66 15.04
C GLY A 261 1.50 -1.60 13.54
N SER A 262 0.66 -2.30 12.78
CA SER A 262 0.71 -2.39 11.32
C SER A 262 -0.36 -1.52 10.64
N LEU A 263 -1.42 -1.13 11.36
CA LEU A 263 -2.61 -0.45 10.83
C LEU A 263 -2.30 0.87 10.09
N PHE A 264 -1.28 1.61 10.50
CA PHE A 264 -0.89 2.87 9.85
C PHE A 264 -0.61 2.70 8.35
N ALA A 265 -0.14 1.53 7.93
CA ALA A 265 0.21 1.25 6.54
C ALA A 265 -0.92 0.56 5.76
N LEU A 266 -2.09 0.31 6.38
CA LEU A 266 -3.18 -0.50 5.81
C LEU A 266 -3.62 -0.01 4.43
N SER A 267 -3.76 1.30 4.25
CA SER A 267 -4.22 1.89 2.98
C SER A 267 -3.29 1.58 1.81
N TRP A 268 -2.01 1.29 2.06
CA TRP A 268 -1.02 1.08 1.01
C TRP A 268 -1.26 -0.23 0.24
N PRO A 269 -1.20 -1.43 0.84
CA PRO A 269 -1.53 -2.67 0.12
C PRO A 269 -3.01 -2.74 -0.27
N LEU A 270 -3.91 -2.14 0.54
CA LEU A 270 -5.35 -2.19 0.30
C LEU A 270 -5.78 -1.45 -0.97
N THR A 271 -5.02 -0.41 -1.36
CA THR A 271 -5.27 0.39 -2.57
C THR A 271 -4.16 0.24 -3.60
N TRP A 272 -3.20 -0.69 -3.41
CA TRP A 272 -2.00 -0.77 -4.25
C TRP A 272 -1.27 0.57 -4.38
N PHE A 273 -1.17 1.28 -3.26
CA PHE A 273 -0.59 2.62 -3.11
C PHE A 273 -1.29 3.72 -3.92
N SER A 274 -2.37 3.41 -4.64
CA SER A 274 -3.11 4.41 -5.39
C SER A 274 -3.68 5.48 -4.49
N HIS A 275 -3.96 5.18 -3.22
CA HIS A 275 -4.38 6.18 -2.23
C HIS A 275 -3.23 7.04 -1.67
N ALA A 276 -2.02 6.48 -1.54
CA ALA A 276 -0.95 7.14 -0.79
C ALA A 276 -0.02 7.98 -1.68
N LEU A 277 0.08 7.63 -2.97
CA LEU A 277 0.95 8.33 -3.92
C LEU A 277 0.23 9.51 -4.58
N HIS A 278 0.99 10.58 -4.83
CA HIS A 278 0.47 11.82 -5.42
C HIS A 278 0.60 11.87 -6.94
N HIS A 279 1.60 11.19 -7.51
CA HIS A 279 1.85 11.24 -8.95
C HIS A 279 1.32 10.01 -9.67
N TYR A 280 0.49 10.24 -10.69
CA TYR A 280 -0.11 9.18 -11.50
C TYR A 280 0.90 8.14 -12.02
N HIS A 281 2.04 8.59 -12.55
CA HIS A 281 3.08 7.70 -13.07
C HIS A 281 3.65 6.73 -12.01
N GLN A 282 3.67 7.13 -10.73
CA GLN A 282 4.11 6.28 -9.62
C GLN A 282 3.05 5.21 -9.32
N ILE A 283 1.77 5.58 -9.36
CA ILE A 283 0.64 4.67 -9.12
C ILE A 283 0.62 3.56 -10.18
N VAL A 284 0.62 3.92 -11.45
CA VAL A 284 0.57 2.92 -12.54
C VAL A 284 1.82 2.03 -12.57
N LEU A 285 2.97 2.53 -12.11
CA LEU A 285 4.18 1.73 -11.93
C LEU A 285 4.01 0.67 -10.83
N CYS A 286 3.34 1.00 -9.73
CA CYS A 286 2.98 0.02 -8.70
C CYS A 286 2.04 -1.06 -9.27
N PHE A 287 1.06 -0.67 -10.09
CA PHE A 287 0.13 -1.62 -10.73
C PHE A 287 0.85 -2.54 -11.73
N ASP A 288 1.76 -1.99 -12.54
CA ASP A 288 2.61 -2.79 -13.44
C ASP A 288 3.34 -3.88 -12.63
N PHE A 289 3.94 -3.51 -11.50
CA PHE A 289 4.65 -4.43 -10.63
C PHE A 289 3.71 -5.48 -10.03
N PHE A 290 2.62 -5.07 -9.38
CA PHE A 290 1.73 -6.00 -8.66
C PHE A 290 0.96 -6.96 -9.56
N LEU A 291 0.56 -6.54 -10.77
CA LEU A 291 -0.04 -7.44 -11.75
C LEU A 291 0.95 -8.51 -12.25
N ALA A 292 2.25 -8.20 -12.20
CA ALA A 292 3.29 -9.07 -12.72
C ALA A 292 3.88 -10.05 -11.70
N THR A 293 3.60 -9.86 -10.41
CA THR A 293 4.28 -10.57 -9.32
C THR A 293 3.31 -11.26 -8.36
N HIS A 294 3.88 -11.93 -7.36
CA HIS A 294 3.16 -12.68 -6.34
C HIS A 294 2.22 -11.76 -5.53
N ALA A 295 1.02 -12.23 -5.18
CA ALA A 295 0.01 -11.44 -4.48
C ALA A 295 0.52 -10.70 -3.23
N LEU A 296 1.48 -11.26 -2.49
CA LEU A 296 2.07 -10.66 -1.28
C LEU A 296 3.02 -9.48 -1.54
N THR A 297 3.43 -9.19 -2.78
CA THR A 297 4.40 -8.10 -3.07
C THR A 297 4.00 -6.70 -2.58
N PRO A 298 2.73 -6.31 -2.45
CA PRO A 298 2.37 -5.05 -1.79
C PRO A 298 2.91 -4.94 -0.36
N ILE A 299 2.96 -6.04 0.40
CA ILE A 299 3.53 -6.05 1.77
C ILE A 299 5.04 -5.83 1.76
N PHE A 300 5.73 -6.39 0.76
CA PHE A 300 7.17 -6.16 0.58
C PHE A 300 7.46 -4.71 0.18
N LEU A 301 6.64 -4.09 -0.67
CA LEU A 301 6.77 -2.67 -1.00
C LEU A 301 6.50 -1.79 0.22
N THR A 302 5.47 -2.09 1.00
CA THR A 302 5.21 -1.43 2.29
C THR A 302 6.41 -1.49 3.22
N SER A 303 7.02 -2.67 3.34
CA SER A 303 8.22 -2.86 4.18
C SER A 303 9.41 -2.05 3.65
N ALA A 304 9.62 -2.04 2.33
CA ALA A 304 10.67 -1.25 1.70
C ALA A 304 10.50 0.27 1.95
N VAL A 305 9.26 0.78 1.90
CA VAL A 305 8.95 2.18 2.23
C VAL A 305 9.32 2.51 3.68
N VAL A 306 8.98 1.64 4.63
CA VAL A 306 9.29 1.86 6.06
C VAL A 306 10.80 1.78 6.31
N LEU A 307 11.49 0.81 5.70
CA LEU A 307 12.96 0.68 5.77
C LEU A 307 13.67 1.90 5.18
N TRP A 308 13.20 2.41 4.04
CA TRP A 308 13.73 3.63 3.44
C TRP A 308 13.61 4.85 4.37
N ARG A 309 12.54 4.89 5.18
CA ARG A 309 12.32 5.92 6.21
C ARG A 309 13.02 5.64 7.54
N SER A 310 13.80 4.55 7.67
CA SER A 310 14.43 4.12 8.92
C SER A 310 15.16 5.26 9.64
N ASN A 311 16.07 5.93 8.95
CA ASN A 311 16.86 7.03 9.51
C ASN A 311 15.97 8.15 10.07
N ALA A 312 14.90 8.51 9.36
CA ALA A 312 13.95 9.52 9.82
C ALA A 312 13.17 9.06 11.05
N VAL A 313 12.77 7.78 11.11
CA VAL A 313 12.05 7.18 12.25
C VAL A 313 12.96 7.13 13.49
N LEU A 314 14.21 6.69 13.35
CA LEU A 314 15.17 6.56 14.45
C LEU A 314 15.57 7.92 15.06
N ASN A 315 15.53 8.98 14.25
CA ASN A 315 15.81 10.36 14.68
C ASN A 315 14.56 11.16 15.08
N CYS A 316 13.36 10.60 14.91
CA CYS A 316 12.11 11.21 15.36
C CYS A 316 11.92 11.04 16.88
N SER A 317 10.99 11.79 17.47
CA SER A 317 10.61 11.56 18.86
C SER A 317 10.04 10.14 19.02
N ARG A 318 10.44 9.49 20.12
CA ARG A 318 10.12 8.07 20.39
C ARG A 318 8.72 7.93 21.00
N ASP A 319 7.73 8.43 20.29
CA ASP A 319 6.32 8.30 20.60
C ASP A 319 5.53 7.83 19.37
N MET A 320 4.42 7.14 19.63
CA MET A 320 3.61 6.52 18.57
C MET A 320 3.09 7.56 17.57
N ALA A 321 2.55 8.68 18.05
CA ALA A 321 1.92 9.69 17.21
C ALA A 321 2.89 10.33 16.22
N SER A 322 4.11 10.64 16.66
CA SER A 322 5.12 11.28 15.81
C SER A 322 5.62 10.34 14.71
N ILE A 323 5.88 9.07 15.04
CA ILE A 323 6.28 8.06 14.05
C ILE A 323 5.11 7.75 13.10
N HIS A 324 3.90 7.64 13.62
CA HIS A 324 2.68 7.44 12.83
C HIS A 324 2.49 8.56 11.81
N HIS A 325 2.62 9.82 12.23
CA HIS A 325 2.52 10.97 11.33
C HIS A 325 3.63 10.97 10.28
N LEU A 326 4.88 10.72 10.70
CA LEU A 326 6.04 10.67 9.82
C LEU A 326 5.86 9.66 8.67
N LEU A 327 5.38 8.45 8.99
CA LEU A 327 5.22 7.38 8.01
C LEU A 327 3.98 7.56 7.14
N ASN A 328 2.88 8.10 7.68
CA ASN A 328 1.68 8.38 6.89
C ASN A 328 1.88 9.47 5.84
N VAL A 329 2.76 10.44 6.09
CA VAL A 329 3.12 11.46 5.10
C VAL A 329 4.20 10.90 4.18
N ILE A 330 3.78 10.44 3.00
CA ILE A 330 4.68 10.02 1.92
C ILE A 330 5.16 11.26 1.15
N PRO A 331 6.48 11.51 1.06
CA PRO A 331 7.03 12.62 0.29
C PRO A 331 6.74 12.46 -1.21
N ASN A 332 6.51 13.58 -1.92
CA ASN A 332 6.29 13.57 -3.38
C ASN A 332 7.48 12.99 -4.16
N ASP A 333 8.70 13.20 -3.67
CA ASP A 333 9.95 12.74 -4.25
C ASP A 333 10.33 11.31 -3.85
N ILE A 334 9.37 10.52 -3.33
CA ILE A 334 9.57 9.11 -3.00
C ILE A 334 10.16 8.34 -4.22
N PRO A 335 11.28 7.62 -4.05
CA PRO A 335 11.95 6.93 -5.14
C PRO A 335 11.30 5.57 -5.43
N VAL A 336 10.03 5.58 -5.89
CA VAL A 336 9.19 4.36 -6.07
C VAL A 336 9.91 3.25 -6.84
N GLN A 337 10.65 3.58 -7.89
CA GLN A 337 11.38 2.59 -8.66
C GLN A 337 12.49 1.89 -7.86
N ALA A 338 13.21 2.62 -7.01
CA ALA A 338 14.23 2.02 -6.13
C ALA A 338 13.55 1.12 -5.09
N LEU A 339 12.44 1.58 -4.51
CA LEU A 339 11.68 0.82 -3.52
C LEU A 339 11.05 -0.45 -4.10
N ILE A 340 10.64 -0.46 -5.37
CA ILE A 340 10.21 -1.68 -6.07
C ILE A 340 11.39 -2.66 -6.20
N ASN A 341 12.59 -2.19 -6.52
CA ASN A 341 13.77 -3.06 -6.58
C ASN A 341 14.09 -3.64 -5.19
N ASP A 342 14.05 -2.80 -4.14
CA ASP A 342 14.25 -3.23 -2.77
C ASP A 342 13.18 -4.27 -2.35
N ALA A 343 11.92 -4.05 -2.70
CA ALA A 343 10.84 -5.01 -2.45
C ALA A 343 11.05 -6.35 -3.17
N GLN A 344 11.59 -6.34 -4.40
CA GLN A 344 11.97 -7.55 -5.11
C GLN A 344 13.13 -8.27 -4.42
N ASP A 345 14.13 -7.55 -3.92
CA ASP A 345 15.25 -8.13 -3.20
C ASP A 345 14.82 -8.73 -1.87
N LEU A 346 13.97 -8.04 -1.11
CA LEU A 346 13.33 -8.58 0.09
C LEU A 346 12.55 -9.85 -0.21
N PHE A 347 11.76 -9.89 -1.29
CA PHE A 347 11.01 -11.07 -1.70
C PHE A 347 11.93 -12.26 -2.03
N ARG A 348 13.07 -12.02 -2.69
CA ARG A 348 14.07 -13.06 -3.01
C ARG A 348 14.76 -13.58 -1.74
N MET A 349 15.10 -12.69 -0.81
CA MET A 349 15.78 -13.04 0.44
C MET A 349 14.84 -13.77 1.42
N PHE A 350 13.58 -13.34 1.48
CA PHE A 350 12.57 -13.80 2.43
C PHE A 350 11.29 -14.20 1.69
N PRO A 351 11.32 -15.26 0.88
CA PRO A 351 10.13 -15.71 0.15
C PRO A 351 8.98 -16.04 1.11
N PRO A 352 7.70 -15.89 0.68
CA PRO A 352 6.52 -16.04 1.55
C PRO A 352 6.50 -17.32 2.39
N SER A 353 6.98 -18.44 1.84
CA SER A 353 7.07 -19.73 2.54
C SER A 353 7.99 -19.70 3.77
N ARG A 354 9.08 -18.93 3.72
CA ARG A 354 9.97 -18.72 4.86
C ARG A 354 9.45 -17.65 5.79
N LEU A 355 8.86 -16.60 5.22
CA LEU A 355 8.36 -15.45 5.97
C LEU A 355 7.19 -15.81 6.87
N ARG A 356 6.20 -16.56 6.37
CA ARG A 356 5.04 -17.01 7.15
C ARG A 356 5.30 -18.20 8.06
N GLY A 357 6.34 -18.99 7.79
CA GLY A 357 6.71 -20.14 8.61
C GLY A 357 7.81 -19.80 9.62
N PRO A 358 9.04 -20.34 9.45
CA PRO A 358 10.07 -20.30 10.48
C PRO A 358 10.44 -18.88 10.94
N LEU A 359 10.45 -17.88 10.04
CA LEU A 359 10.81 -16.52 10.43
C LEU A 359 9.74 -15.85 11.29
N MET A 360 8.46 -16.11 11.02
CA MET A 360 7.38 -15.61 11.87
C MET A 360 7.40 -16.31 13.24
N GLU A 361 7.61 -17.62 13.28
CA GLU A 361 7.74 -18.38 14.53
C GLU A 361 8.90 -17.86 15.40
N ASP A 362 10.08 -17.66 14.81
CA ASP A 362 11.25 -17.10 15.48
C ASP A 362 10.96 -15.70 16.04
N TYR A 363 10.29 -14.86 15.25
CA TYR A 363 9.94 -13.50 15.65
C TYR A 363 8.91 -13.47 16.79
N GLN A 364 7.89 -14.32 16.72
CA GLN A 364 6.92 -14.49 17.82
C GLN A 364 7.59 -14.97 19.11
N HIS A 365 8.55 -15.91 19.00
CA HIS A 365 9.32 -16.36 20.16
C HIS A 365 10.14 -15.23 20.78
N LEU A 366 10.81 -14.42 19.94
CA LEU A 366 11.55 -13.22 20.36
C LEU A 366 10.65 -12.22 21.10
N ILE A 367 9.48 -11.90 20.55
CA ILE A 367 8.53 -10.98 21.19
C ILE A 367 8.07 -11.54 22.53
N ASN A 368 7.71 -12.81 22.60
CA ASN A 368 7.24 -13.45 23.83
C ASN A 368 8.32 -13.42 24.93
N ILE A 369 9.58 -13.70 24.61
CA ILE A 369 10.70 -13.56 25.55
C ILE A 369 10.84 -12.10 26.02
N SER A 370 10.73 -11.14 25.10
CA SER A 370 10.87 -9.71 25.43
C SER A 370 9.74 -9.21 26.33
N ARG A 371 8.51 -9.72 26.17
CA ARG A 371 7.36 -9.43 27.04
C ARG A 371 7.54 -10.00 28.44
N VAL A 372 8.04 -11.23 28.57
CA VAL A 372 8.32 -11.86 29.87
C VAL A 372 9.43 -11.12 30.64
N ARG A 373 10.44 -10.58 29.93
CA ARG A 373 11.53 -9.82 30.57
C ARG A 373 11.11 -8.43 31.05
N LYS A 374 10.09 -7.80 30.46
CA LYS A 374 9.50 -6.58 31.04
C LYS A 374 8.79 -7.00 32.34
N PRO A 375 9.26 -6.60 33.53
CA PRO A 375 8.61 -6.99 34.77
C PRO A 375 7.16 -6.50 34.71
N SER A 376 6.21 -7.44 34.70
CA SER A 376 4.81 -7.10 34.92
C SER A 376 4.75 -6.39 36.25
N PHE A 377 4.50 -5.08 36.25
CA PHE A 377 4.26 -4.35 37.49
C PHE A 377 3.22 -5.13 38.30
N PRO A 378 3.50 -5.49 39.57
CA PRO A 378 2.57 -6.27 40.36
C PRO A 378 1.24 -5.52 40.42
N LYS A 379 0.18 -6.08 39.81
CA LYS A 379 -1.19 -5.53 39.85
C LYS A 379 -1.75 -5.42 41.28
N THR A 380 -0.99 -5.82 42.31
CA THR A 380 -1.40 -5.81 43.71
C THR A 380 -1.12 -4.50 44.47
N SER A 381 -0.53 -3.46 43.86
CA SER A 381 -0.30 -2.18 44.56
C SER A 381 -1.35 -1.09 44.33
N LEU A 382 -2.01 -1.03 43.16
CA LEU A 382 -2.95 0.06 42.84
C LEU A 382 -4.20 0.09 43.73
N ARG A 383 -4.70 -1.07 44.19
CA ARG A 383 -5.81 -1.11 45.17
C ARG A 383 -5.42 -0.69 46.59
N LYS A 384 -4.14 -0.82 46.99
CA LYS A 384 -3.69 -0.31 48.30
C LYS A 384 -3.36 1.18 48.26
N TRP A 385 -2.95 1.70 47.10
CA TRP A 385 -2.64 3.13 46.95
C TRP A 385 -3.87 4.04 46.88
N LEU A 386 -5.04 3.51 46.47
CA LEU A 386 -6.30 4.25 46.55
C LEU A 386 -6.86 4.39 47.98
N VAL A 387 -6.33 3.65 48.96
CA VAL A 387 -6.81 3.70 50.35
C VAL A 387 -5.94 4.61 51.24
N ALA A 388 -4.69 4.90 50.84
CA ALA A 388 -3.83 5.83 51.58
C ALA A 388 -3.98 7.24 51.03
N GLY A 389 -4.91 7.99 51.62
CA GLY A 389 -5.34 9.33 51.22
C GLY A 389 -4.24 10.31 50.79
N THR A 390 -4.48 10.88 49.61
CA THR A 390 -4.26 12.26 49.12
C THR A 390 -2.96 13.04 49.39
N ALA A 391 -2.01 12.58 50.19
CA ALA A 391 -0.77 13.34 50.43
C ALA A 391 0.40 12.91 49.53
N THR A 392 0.44 11.68 49.04
CA THR A 392 1.63 11.15 48.33
C THR A 392 1.61 11.37 46.82
N ALA A 393 0.44 11.56 46.19
CA ALA A 393 0.36 11.88 44.76
C ALA A 393 1.00 13.23 44.41
N ALA A 394 0.93 14.21 45.32
CA ALA A 394 1.57 15.50 45.14
C ALA A 394 3.11 15.40 45.14
N ILE A 395 3.68 14.49 45.94
CA ILE A 395 5.14 14.34 46.04
C ILE A 395 5.72 13.68 44.79
N TYR A 396 5.01 12.71 44.18
CA TYR A 396 5.50 12.06 42.97
C TYR A 396 5.49 12.99 41.75
N VAL A 397 4.43 13.80 41.58
CA VAL A 397 4.35 14.78 40.49
C VAL A 397 5.38 15.90 40.67
N LEU A 398 5.59 16.39 41.89
CA LEU A 398 6.59 17.44 42.16
C LEU A 398 8.03 16.95 41.91
N SER A 399 8.33 15.68 42.14
CA SER A 399 9.68 15.13 41.89
C SER A 399 10.08 15.12 40.42
N ARG A 400 9.13 15.14 39.47
CA ARG A 400 9.44 15.18 38.03
C ARG A 400 9.62 16.57 37.46
N TYR A 401 9.06 17.61 38.08
CA TYR A 401 9.17 18.97 37.58
C TYR A 401 10.28 19.80 38.24
N MET A 402 10.79 19.38 39.41
CA MET A 402 11.85 20.14 40.09
C MET A 402 13.28 19.89 39.60
N PHE A 403 13.51 18.98 38.66
CA PHE A 403 14.84 18.77 38.05
C PHE A 403 15.03 19.46 36.70
N ILE A 404 14.16 20.43 36.35
CA ILE A 404 14.37 21.33 35.21
C ILE A 404 14.74 22.72 35.74
N THR A 405 15.93 22.85 36.32
CA THR A 405 16.66 24.12 36.38
C THR A 405 18.15 23.81 36.16
N SER A 406 18.53 23.82 34.88
CA SER A 406 19.92 23.75 34.43
C SER A 406 20.62 25.08 34.67
N SER A 407 21.86 25.00 35.14
CA SER A 407 22.82 26.08 35.32
C SER A 407 22.88 27.06 34.16
N TYR A 408 22.72 28.35 34.48
CA TYR A 408 23.50 29.47 33.98
C TYR A 408 23.70 30.47 35.11
#